data_AF-A0A936WNA0-F1
#
_entry.id   AF-A0A936WNA0-F1
#
_cell.length_a   1.000
_cell.length_b   1.000
_cell.length_c   1.000
_cell.angle_alpha   90.00
_cell.angle_beta   90.00
_cell.angle_gamma   90.00
#
_symmetry.space_group_name_H-M   'P 1'
#
loop_
_entity.id
_entity.type
_entity.pdbx_description
1 polymer ?
#
loop_
_entity_poly.entity_id
_entity_poly.type
_entity_poly.pdbx_seq_one_letter_code
_entity_poly.pdbx_strand_id
1 'polypeptide(L)'
;MVRILVAKNTGQMANPKRFDIKEDMVTLRRELRRVNTETMRSRVRVLILYKEHEQEGISKHAVAKALGVDAGSAMKWRNAYIQGGLAGLLSHNWKGTGPA
;
A
#
# COMPACT_ATOMS: atom_id res chain seq x y z
N MET A 1 5.44 15.09 -30.50
CA MET A 1 6.05 14.12 -29.55
C MET A 1 6.50 14.89 -28.32
N VAL A 2 5.62 15.04 -27.32
CA VAL A 2 5.90 15.90 -26.16
C VAL A 2 6.51 15.04 -25.04
N ARG A 3 7.81 15.23 -24.79
CA ARG A 3 8.50 14.67 -23.61
C ARG A 3 8.16 15.54 -22.40
N ILE A 4 7.34 15.03 -21.49
CA ILE A 4 7.10 15.66 -20.19
C ILE A 4 8.33 15.42 -19.32
N LEU A 5 9.02 16.52 -19.01
CA LEU A 5 10.13 16.59 -18.06
C LEU A 5 9.56 16.38 -16.65
N VAL A 6 9.86 15.26 -16.00
CA VAL A 6 9.54 15.06 -14.58
C VAL A 6 10.57 15.84 -13.76
N ALA A 7 10.13 16.94 -13.16
CA ALA A 7 10.91 17.73 -12.21
C ALA A 7 11.27 16.88 -10.99
N LYS A 8 12.57 16.78 -10.70
CA LYS A 8 13.09 16.18 -9.46
C LYS A 8 12.87 17.18 -8.31
N ASN A 9 11.79 16.98 -7.56
CA ASN A 9 11.48 17.80 -6.39
C ASN A 9 12.34 17.32 -5.20
N THR A 10 13.32 18.13 -4.82
CA THR A 10 14.19 17.95 -3.65
C THR A 10 13.46 18.36 -2.37
N GLY A 11 12.65 17.44 -1.83
CA GLY A 11 12.25 17.43 -0.43
C GLY A 11 12.78 16.14 0.19
N GLN A 12 13.49 16.22 1.32
CA GLN A 12 14.10 15.08 2.03
C GLN A 12 13.29 13.79 1.88
N MET A 13 13.69 12.93 0.94
CA MET A 13 13.02 11.66 0.72
C MET A 13 13.55 10.71 1.78
N ALA A 14 12.80 10.57 2.88
CA ALA A 14 12.94 9.39 3.72
C ALA A 14 12.90 8.17 2.79
N ASN A 15 14.00 7.41 2.75
CA ASN A 15 14.20 6.30 1.81
C ASN A 15 12.94 5.42 1.81
N PRO A 16 12.26 5.23 0.65
CA PRO A 16 11.03 4.46 0.60
C PRO A 16 11.26 3.07 1.19
N LYS A 17 10.48 2.73 2.21
CA LYS A 17 10.64 1.46 2.92
C LYS A 17 10.26 0.31 1.98
N ARG A 18 11.27 -0.45 1.54
CA ARG A 18 11.10 -1.66 0.73
C ARG A 18 10.66 -2.81 1.63
N PHE A 19 9.79 -3.66 1.10
CA PHE A 19 9.37 -4.89 1.73
C PHE A 19 8.89 -5.84 0.64
N ASP A 20 9.14 -7.13 0.82
CA ASP A 20 8.76 -8.14 -0.17
C ASP A 20 7.27 -8.48 0.00
N ILE A 21 6.53 -8.39 -1.11
CA ILE A 21 5.15 -8.82 -1.18
C ILE A 21 5.15 -10.24 -1.74
N LYS A 22 4.78 -11.19 -0.90
CA LYS A 22 4.82 -12.63 -1.16
C LYS A 22 3.86 -13.03 -2.28
N GLU A 23 2.74 -12.32 -2.40
CA GLU A 23 1.73 -12.58 -3.42
C GLU A 23 2.10 -11.96 -4.77
N ASP A 24 1.82 -12.71 -5.83
CA ASP A 24 1.92 -12.22 -7.19
C ASP A 24 0.76 -11.26 -7.54
N MET A 25 0.92 -10.50 -8.63
CA MET A 25 -0.07 -9.51 -9.07
C MET A 25 -1.44 -10.12 -9.43
N VAL A 26 -1.48 -11.36 -9.93
CA VAL A 26 -2.73 -12.07 -10.26
C VAL A 26 -3.49 -12.39 -8.98
N THR A 27 -2.79 -12.89 -7.96
CA THR A 27 -3.35 -13.18 -6.64
C THR A 27 -3.93 -11.91 -5.99
N LEU A 28 -3.21 -10.79 -6.02
CA LEU A 28 -3.70 -9.53 -5.46
C LEU A 28 -4.96 -9.00 -6.18
N ARG A 29 -4.98 -9.10 -7.52
CA ARG A 29 -6.17 -8.71 -8.32
C ARG A 29 -7.35 -9.63 -8.07
N ARG A 30 -7.12 -10.92 -7.81
CA ARG A 30 -8.18 -11.87 -7.42
C ARG A 30 -8.78 -11.49 -6.07
N GLU A 31 -7.95 -11.16 -5.07
CA GLU A 31 -8.45 -10.70 -3.76
C GLU A 31 -9.23 -9.39 -3.87
N LEU A 32 -8.78 -8.45 -4.72
CA LEU A 32 -9.50 -7.20 -4.95
C LEU A 32 -10.94 -7.43 -5.45
N ARG A 33 -11.14 -8.48 -6.26
CA ARG A 33 -12.47 -8.89 -6.76
C ARG A 33 -13.31 -9.60 -5.70
N ARG A 34 -12.66 -10.26 -4.72
CA ARG A 34 -13.32 -11.03 -3.66
C ARG A 34 -13.88 -10.15 -2.53
N VAL A 35 -13.22 -9.02 -2.27
CA VAL A 35 -13.62 -8.13 -1.17
C VAL A 35 -14.78 -7.21 -1.58
N ASN A 36 -15.79 -7.12 -0.71
CA ASN A 36 -17.06 -6.47 -1.06
C ASN A 36 -17.19 -5.02 -0.55
N THR A 37 -16.35 -4.60 0.40
CA THR A 37 -16.41 -3.25 0.97
C THR A 37 -15.34 -2.33 0.37
N GLU A 38 -15.64 -1.04 0.25
CA GLU A 38 -14.69 -0.08 -0.35
C GLU A 38 -13.42 0.04 0.48
N THR A 39 -13.52 0.01 1.81
CA THR A 39 -12.35 0.03 2.69
C THR A 39 -11.43 -1.15 2.41
N MET A 40 -11.97 -2.37 2.22
CA MET A 40 -11.16 -3.55 1.92
C MET A 40 -10.57 -3.45 0.50
N ARG A 41 -11.33 -2.95 -0.47
CA ARG A 41 -10.78 -2.66 -1.81
C ARG A 41 -9.61 -1.68 -1.75
N SER A 42 -9.72 -0.62 -0.97
CA SER A 42 -8.63 0.35 -0.75
C SER A 42 -7.41 -0.28 -0.10
N ARG A 43 -7.59 -1.17 0.88
CA ARG A 43 -6.48 -1.94 1.47
C ARG A 43 -5.73 -2.76 0.42
N VAL A 44 -6.46 -3.50 -0.42
CA VAL A 44 -5.87 -4.32 -1.47
C VAL A 44 -5.21 -3.45 -2.55
N ARG A 45 -5.84 -2.34 -2.97
CA ARG A 45 -5.25 -1.39 -3.92
C ARG A 45 -3.95 -0.78 -3.41
N VAL A 46 -3.87 -0.48 -2.10
CA VAL A 46 -2.63 -0.03 -1.47
C VAL A 46 -1.52 -1.07 -1.63
N LEU A 47 -1.82 -2.35 -1.37
CA LEU A 47 -0.83 -3.42 -1.53
C LEU A 47 -0.41 -3.61 -3.00
N ILE A 48 -1.36 -3.54 -3.94
CA ILE A 48 -1.09 -3.60 -5.39
C ILE A 48 -0.12 -2.49 -5.79
N LEU A 49 -0.36 -1.24 -5.35
CA LEU A 49 0.51 -0.12 -5.69
C LEU A 49 1.92 -0.28 -5.09
N TYR A 50 2.04 -0.82 -3.87
CA TYR A 50 3.35 -1.18 -3.33
C TYR A 50 4.04 -2.26 -4.16
N LYS A 51 3.31 -3.25 -4.69
CA LYS A 51 3.86 -4.31 -5.57
C LYS A 51 4.35 -3.75 -6.89
N GLU A 52 3.60 -2.83 -7.50
CA GLU A 52 3.99 -2.16 -8.76
C GLU A 52 5.30 -1.37 -8.61
N HIS A 53 5.54 -0.83 -7.41
CA HIS A 53 6.76 -0.08 -7.07
C HIS A 53 7.71 -0.87 -6.16
N GLU A 54 7.67 -2.20 -6.15
CA GLU A 54 8.46 -3.01 -5.20
C GLU A 54 9.99 -2.81 -5.37
N GLN A 55 10.45 -2.62 -6.61
CA GLN A 55 11.87 -2.43 -6.95
C GLN A 55 12.42 -1.07 -6.52
N GLU A 56 11.66 0.01 -6.79
CA GLU A 56 12.09 1.38 -6.53
C GLU A 56 11.71 1.83 -5.11
N GLY A 57 10.60 1.30 -4.61
CA GLY A 57 9.90 1.71 -3.39
C GLY A 57 9.01 2.95 -3.62
N ILE A 58 7.95 3.08 -2.82
CA ILE A 58 7.03 4.23 -2.88
C ILE A 58 6.74 4.76 -1.46
N SER A 59 6.64 6.08 -1.32
CA SER A 59 6.34 6.71 -0.03
C SER A 59 4.85 6.58 0.34
N LYS A 60 4.53 6.57 1.65
CA LYS A 60 3.14 6.51 2.11
C LYS A 60 2.29 7.68 1.60
N HIS A 61 2.89 8.86 1.42
CA HIS A 61 2.19 10.05 0.91
C HIS A 61 1.91 9.94 -0.59
N ALA A 62 2.82 9.35 -1.36
CA ALA A 62 2.61 9.08 -2.78
C ALA A 62 1.49 8.04 -2.98
N VAL A 63 1.51 6.96 -2.20
CA VAL A 63 0.44 5.94 -2.19
C VAL A 63 -0.91 6.57 -1.84
N ALA A 64 -0.95 7.35 -0.76
CA ALA A 64 -2.15 8.06 -0.31
C ALA A 64 -2.73 8.97 -1.39
N LYS A 65 -1.87 9.78 -2.03
CA LYS A 65 -2.25 10.68 -3.11
C LYS A 65 -2.78 9.93 -4.33
N ALA A 66 -2.15 8.83 -4.70
CA ALA A 66 -2.54 8.03 -5.87
C ALA A 66 -3.92 7.36 -5.69
N LEU A 67 -4.26 6.98 -4.45
CA LEU A 67 -5.48 6.22 -4.15
C LEU A 67 -6.58 7.04 -3.46
N GLY A 68 -6.34 8.32 -3.18
CA GLY A 68 -7.29 9.19 -2.48
C GLY A 68 -7.55 8.75 -1.03
N VAL A 69 -6.57 8.13 -0.37
CA VAL A 69 -6.68 7.66 1.02
C VAL A 69 -5.78 8.47 1.95
N ASP A 70 -6.04 8.43 3.26
CA ASP A 70 -5.16 9.03 4.25
C ASP A 70 -3.79 8.29 4.33
N ALA A 71 -2.70 9.06 4.49
CA ALA A 71 -1.34 8.52 4.58
C ALA A 71 -1.12 7.68 5.84
N GLY A 72 -1.80 8.00 6.94
CA GLY A 72 -1.81 7.18 8.15
C GLY A 72 -2.48 5.83 7.91
N SER A 73 -3.58 5.81 7.15
CA SER A 73 -4.27 4.58 6.75
C SER A 73 -3.42 3.69 5.85
N ALA A 74 -2.80 4.25 4.80
CA ALA A 74 -1.89 3.51 3.93
C ALA A 74 -0.70 2.90 4.71
N MET A 75 -0.17 3.63 5.69
CA MET A 75 0.87 3.13 6.59
C MET A 75 0.38 1.99 7.48
N LYS A 76 -0.81 2.12 8.08
CA LYS A 76 -1.41 1.07 8.93
C LYS A 76 -1.63 -0.22 8.14
N TRP A 77 -2.17 -0.13 6.94
CA TRP A 77 -2.43 -1.31 6.10
C TRP A 77 -1.15 -1.99 5.64
N ARG A 78 -0.13 -1.21 5.25
CA ARG A 78 1.21 -1.76 4.98
C ARG A 78 1.76 -2.51 6.19
N ASN A 79 1.67 -1.93 7.38
CA ASN A 79 2.17 -2.58 8.60
C ASN A 79 1.38 -3.86 8.92
N ALA A 80 0.06 -3.86 8.72
CA ALA A 80 -0.78 -5.04 8.90
C ALA A 80 -0.38 -6.17 7.94
N TYR A 81 -0.05 -5.84 6.70
CA TYR A 81 0.49 -6.80 5.75
C TYR A 81 1.88 -7.32 6.17
N ILE A 82 2.79 -6.44 6.58
CA ILE A 82 4.13 -6.85 7.02
C ILE A 82 4.06 -7.81 8.22
N GLN A 83 3.11 -7.59 9.13
CA GLN A 83 2.95 -8.42 10.33
C GLN A 83 2.21 -9.74 10.08
N GLY A 84 1.17 -9.74 9.25
CA GLY A 84 0.25 -10.89 9.11
C GLY A 84 -0.01 -11.34 7.68
N GLY A 85 0.76 -10.84 6.71
CA GLY A 85 0.55 -11.05 5.28
C GLY A 85 -0.83 -10.57 4.81
N LEU A 86 -1.32 -11.21 3.75
CA LEU A 86 -2.63 -10.91 3.18
C LEU A 86 -3.78 -11.12 4.20
N ALA A 87 -3.67 -12.12 5.07
CA ALA A 87 -4.65 -12.35 6.14
C ALA A 87 -4.69 -11.18 7.14
N GLY A 88 -3.51 -10.66 7.53
CA GLY A 88 -3.40 -9.48 8.38
C GLY A 88 -4.03 -8.23 7.74
N LEU A 89 -3.76 -8.01 6.46
CA LEU A 89 -4.34 -6.90 5.70
C LEU A 89 -5.88 -6.96 5.63
N LEU A 90 -6.42 -8.15 5.37
CA LEU A 90 -7.86 -8.40 5.19
C LEU A 90 -8.61 -8.65 6.51
N SER A 91 -7.91 -8.72 7.64
CA SER A 91 -8.54 -8.90 8.93
C SER A 91 -9.47 -7.72 9.26
N HIS A 92 -10.71 -8.05 9.64
CA HIS A 92 -11.71 -7.07 10.07
C HIS A 92 -11.39 -6.49 11.47
N ASN A 93 -10.55 -7.21 12.22
CA ASN A 93 -10.22 -6.96 13.62
C ASN A 93 -8.79 -6.43 13.81
N TRP A 94 -8.38 -5.44 13.00
CA TRP A 94 -7.19 -4.68 13.38
C TRP A 94 -7.52 -3.80 14.60
N LYS A 95 -7.55 -4.41 15.79
CA LYS A 95 -7.34 -3.73 17.05
C LYS A 95 -5.92 -3.19 16.97
N GLY A 96 -5.80 -1.87 16.84
CA GLY A 96 -4.52 -1.21 17.03
C GLY A 96 -3.89 -1.72 18.33
N THR A 97 -2.60 -2.00 18.29
CA THR A 97 -1.80 -2.33 19.47
C THR A 97 -1.92 -1.16 20.47
N GLY A 98 -2.91 -1.21 21.34
CA GLY A 98 -2.93 -0.53 22.62
C GLY A 98 -2.64 -1.61 23.67
N PRO A 99 -1.76 -1.37 24.65
CA PRO A 99 -1.55 -2.33 25.72
C PRO A 99 -2.87 -2.54 26.46
N ALA A 100 -3.12 -3.80 26.83
CA ALA A 100 -4.13 -4.15 27.83
C ALA A 100 -3.75 -3.54 29.19
#